data_AF-A0A357AJU9-F1
#
_entry.id   AF-A0A357AJU9-F1
#
_cell.length_a   1.000
_cell.length_b   1.000
_cell.length_c   1.000
_cell.angle_alpha   90.00
_cell.angle_beta   90.00
_cell.angle_gamma   90.00
#
_symmetry.space_group_name_H-M   'P 1'
#
loop_
_entity.id
_entity.type
_entity.pdbx_description
1 polymer ?
#
loop_
_entity_poly.entity_id
_entity_poly.type
_entity_poly.pdbx_seq_one_letter_code
_entity_poly.pdbx_strand_id
1 'polypeptide(L)' 'MKIDARVMQDKSFDPQFVVKVSYDDGKTRFMNELVSVVRRPPKVTFEYSETLKPILTKVDIQRIELEVMRVIVESLLNK' A
#
# COMPACT_ATOMS: atom_id res chain seq x y z
N MET A 1 12.17 0.00 24.79
CA MET A 1 11.50 -0.69 23.68
C MET A 1 12.33 -0.54 22.43
N LYS A 2 12.78 -1.64 21.82
CA LYS A 2 13.52 -1.68 20.56
C LYS A 2 12.76 -2.55 19.57
N ILE A 3 12.57 -2.04 18.36
CA ILE A 3 11.90 -2.72 17.26
C ILE A 3 12.79 -2.54 16.03
N ASP A 4 13.12 -3.65 15.37
CA ASP A 4 13.82 -3.67 14.08
C ASP A 4 12.99 -4.50 13.09
N ALA A 5 12.84 -3.99 11.86
CA ALA A 5 12.06 -4.65 10.83
C ALA A 5 12.74 -4.50 9.46
N ARG A 6 12.88 -5.61 8.74
CA ARG A 6 13.47 -5.62 7.40
C ARG A 6 12.67 -6.51 6.45
N VAL A 7 12.33 -5.98 5.28
CA VAL A 7 11.69 -6.74 4.21
C VAL A 7 12.70 -7.74 3.61
N MET A 8 12.28 -8.99 3.45
CA MET A 8 13.04 -10.01 2.72
C MET A 8 12.74 -9.87 1.22
N GLN A 9 13.57 -9.13 0.50
CA GLN A 9 13.35 -8.81 -0.92
C GLN A 9 13.27 -10.05 -1.81
N ASP A 10 14.03 -11.10 -1.50
CA ASP A 10 14.04 -12.39 -2.20
C ASP A 10 12.73 -13.19 -2.04
N LYS A 11 11.92 -12.84 -1.03
CA LYS A 11 10.67 -13.54 -0.68
C LYS A 11 9.43 -12.64 -0.74
N SER A 12 9.57 -11.42 -1.24
CA SER A 12 8.51 -10.41 -1.22
C SER A 12 8.22 -9.88 -2.63
N PHE A 13 6.94 -9.77 -2.96
CA PHE A 13 6.45 -9.15 -4.18
C PHE A 13 5.08 -8.53 -3.92
N ASP A 14 4.86 -7.26 -4.29
CA ASP A 14 3.58 -6.57 -4.04
C ASP A 14 2.40 -7.39 -4.61
N PRO A 15 1.35 -7.69 -3.80
CA PRO A 15 1.05 -7.15 -2.48
C PRO A 15 1.58 -7.94 -1.26
N GLN A 16 2.30 -9.05 -1.45
CA GLN A 16 2.73 -9.94 -0.38
C GLN A 16 4.19 -9.69 0.03
N PHE A 17 4.42 -9.50 1.33
CA PHE A 17 5.74 -9.24 1.89
C PHE A 17 6.04 -10.20 3.03
N VAL A 18 7.28 -10.66 3.08
CA VAL A 18 7.84 -11.36 4.23
C VAL A 18 8.77 -10.40 4.96
N VAL A 19 8.44 -10.08 6.21
CA VAL A 19 9.20 -9.12 7.02
C VAL A 19 9.85 -9.87 8.17
N LYS A 20 11.16 -9.70 8.32
CA LYS A 20 11.92 -10.17 9.47
C LYS A 20 11.82 -9.11 10.57
N VAL A 21 11.29 -9.48 11.74
CA VAL A 21 11.02 -8.56 12.84
C VAL A 21 11.77 -9.02 14.10
N SER A 22 12.39 -8.06 14.78
CA SER A 22 12.96 -8.25 16.12
C SER A 22 12.32 -7.25 17.08
N TYR A 23 12.00 -7.70 18.29
CA TYR A 23 11.32 -6.92 19.32
C TYR A 23 11.94 -7.19 20.68
N ASP A 24 12.08 -6.13 21.48
CA ASP A 24 12.49 -6.20 22.88
C ASP A 24 11.91 -5.03 23.69
N ASP A 25 11.06 -5.33 24.67
CA ASP A 25 10.52 -4.36 25.64
C ASP A 25 11.08 -4.53 27.06
N GLY A 26 12.06 -5.42 27.26
CA GLY A 26 12.61 -5.78 28.56
C GLY A 26 11.86 -6.89 29.30
N LYS A 27 10.68 -7.31 28.82
CA LYS A 27 9.92 -8.47 29.35
C LYS A 27 9.76 -9.57 28.31
N THR A 28 9.45 -9.19 27.09
CA THR A 28 9.25 -10.07 25.94
C THR A 28 10.29 -9.75 24.89
N ARG A 29 10.96 -10.79 24.40
CA ARG A 29 11.99 -10.66 23.36
C ARG A 29 11.85 -11.75 22.32
N PHE A 30 11.88 -11.35 21.06
CA PHE A 30 12.07 -12.26 19.93
C PHE A 30 12.98 -11.61 18.90
N MET A 31 13.71 -12.45 18.17
CA MET A 31 14.69 -11.99 17.19
C MET A 31 14.47 -12.70 15.87
N ASN A 32 14.43 -11.91 14.79
CA ASN A 32 14.36 -12.38 13.42
C ASN A 32 13.14 -13.25 13.08
N GLU A 33 12.02 -13.05 13.77
CA GLU A 33 10.77 -13.74 13.49
C GLU A 33 10.21 -13.30 12.13
N LEU A 34 9.62 -14.24 11.39
CA LEU A 34 9.05 -13.98 10.08
C LEU A 34 7.57 -13.63 10.18
N VAL A 35 7.22 -12.45 9.69
CA VAL A 35 5.85 -11.95 9.64
C VAL A 35 5.40 -11.87 8.19
N SER A 36 4.28 -12.52 7.88
CA SER A 36 3.63 -12.42 6.57
C SER A 36 2.73 -11.19 6.55
N VAL A 37 2.94 -10.30 5.58
CA VAL A 37 2.21 -9.04 5.44
C VAL A 37 1.56 -9.00 4.06
N VAL A 38 0.30 -8.57 4.01
CA VAL A 38 -0.41 -8.30 2.74
C VAL A 38 -0.76 -6.83 2.69
N ARG A 39 -0.16 -6.11 1.73
CA ARG A 39 -0.50 -4.72 1.43
C ARG A 39 -1.85 -4.70 0.74
N ARG A 40 -2.84 -4.10 1.38
CA ARG A 40 -4.10 -3.76 0.69
C ARG A 40 -3.92 -2.38 0.05
N PRO A 41 -4.27 -2.20 -1.23
CA PRO A 41 -4.29 -0.88 -1.85
C PRO A 41 -5.11 0.09 -0.98
N PRO A 42 -4.70 1.36 -0.88
CA PRO A 42 -5.52 2.36 -0.21
C PRO A 42 -6.91 2.39 -0.85
N LYS A 43 -7.95 2.45 -0.02
CA LYS A 43 -9.30 2.72 -0.53
C LYS A 43 -9.30 4.15 -1.06
N VAL A 44 -9.59 4.31 -2.34
CA VAL A 44 -9.71 5.62 -2.99
C VAL A 44 -11.19 5.89 -3.26
N THR A 45 -11.64 7.05 -2.81
CA THR A 45 -12.99 7.57 -3.06
C THR A 45 -12.87 8.71 -4.06
N PHE A 46 -13.69 8.69 -5.09
CA PHE A 46 -13.72 9.72 -6.12
C PHE A 46 -14.95 10.60 -5.92
N GLU A 47 -14.71 11.90 -5.74
CA GLU A 47 -15.77 12.91 -5.67
C GLU A 47 -15.67 13.80 -6.90
N TYR A 48 -16.58 13.59 -7.85
CA TYR A 48 -16.66 14.42 -9.05
C TYR A 48 -17.51 15.65 -8.77
N SER A 49 -17.09 16.80 -9.30
CA SER A 49 -17.86 18.04 -9.23
C SER A 49 -19.20 17.92 -9.98
N GLU A 50 -20.20 18.69 -9.56
CA GLU A 50 -21.52 18.74 -10.21
C GLU A 50 -21.44 19.11 -11.70
N THR A 51 -20.38 19.82 -12.10
CA THR A 51 -20.12 20.18 -13.50
C THR A 51 -19.66 18.99 -14.35
N LEU A 52 -18.99 18.00 -13.77
CA LEU A 52 -18.43 16.86 -14.49
C LEU A 52 -19.41 15.67 -14.55
N LYS A 53 -20.22 15.49 -13.50
CA LYS A 53 -21.22 14.41 -13.41
C LYS A 53 -22.12 14.24 -14.64
N PRO A 54 -22.68 15.31 -15.27
CA PRO A 54 -23.55 15.14 -16.43
C PRO A 54 -22.78 14.91 -17.75
N ILE A 55 -21.47 15.16 -17.78
CA ILE A 55 -20.65 15.11 -19.00
C ILE A 55 -19.96 13.75 -19.15
N LEU A 56 -19.51 13.17 -18.03
CA LEU A 56 -18.72 11.96 -18.05
C LEU A 56 -19.60 10.72 -18.17
N THR A 57 -19.31 9.88 -19.17
CA THR A 57 -19.90 8.55 -19.23
C THR A 57 -19.27 7.63 -18.19
N LYS A 58 -19.92 6.50 -17.89
CA LYS A 58 -19.36 5.48 -17.00
C LYS A 58 -17.98 4.98 -17.46
N VAL A 59 -17.76 4.88 -18.77
CA VAL A 59 -16.48 4.44 -19.35
C VAL A 59 -15.39 5.50 -19.15
N ASP A 60 -15.75 6.78 -19.31
CA ASP A 60 -14.81 7.89 -19.08
C ASP A 60 -14.40 7.96 -17.61
N ILE A 61 -15.37 7.83 -16.69
CA ILE A 61 -15.12 7.75 -15.25
C ILE A 61 -14.12 6.64 -14.94
N GLN A 62 -14.36 5.41 -15.42
CA GLN A 62 -13.45 4.28 -15.17
C GLN A 62 -12.03 4.52 -15.69
N ARG A 63 -11.90 5.15 -16.86
CA ARG A 63 -10.58 5.49 -17.43
C ARG A 63 -9.86 6.55 -16.60
N ILE A 64 -10.57 7.58 -16.17
CA ILE A 64 -10.03 8.63 -15.31
C ILE A 64 -9.57 8.05 -13.98
N GLU A 65 -10.39 7.23 -13.33
CA GLU A 65 -10.05 6.60 -12.04
C GLU A 65 -8.80 5.73 -12.15
N LEU A 66 -8.64 4.95 -13.22
CA LEU A 66 -7.45 4.14 -13.45
C LEU A 66 -6.18 5.01 -13.60
N GLU A 67 -6.26 6.10 -14.36
CA GLU A 67 -5.10 7.00 -14.53
C GLU A 67 -4.76 7.72 -13.22
N VAL A 68 -5.75 8.16 -12.46
CA VAL A 68 -5.55 8.74 -11.12
C VAL A 68 -4.88 7.73 -10.18
N MET A 69 -5.35 6.48 -10.16
CA MET A 69 -4.76 5.41 -9.36
C MET A 69 -3.29 5.17 -9.74
N ARG A 70 -2.97 5.15 -11.04
CA ARG A 70 -1.61 5.01 -11.54
C ARG A 70 -0.71 6.14 -11.02
N VAL A 71 -1.12 7.41 -11.19
CA VAL A 71 -0.35 8.58 -10.75
C VAL A 71 -0.11 8.56 -9.23
N ILE A 72 -1.12 8.18 -8.44
CA ILE A 72 -0.99 8.03 -6.99
C ILE A 72 0.09 6.98 -6.67
N VAL A 73 0.02 5.80 -7.30
CA VAL A 73 0.98 4.72 -7.08
C VAL A 73 2.40 5.15 -7.46
N GLU A 74 2.58 5.80 -8.61
CA GLU A 74 3.89 6.33 -9.03
C GLU A 74 4.45 7.33 -8.00
N SER A 75 3.62 8.22 -7.45
CA SER A 75 4.05 9.18 -6.41
C SER A 75 4.47 8.50 -5.08
N LEU A 76 3.86 7.37 -4.75
CA LEU A 76 4.16 6.61 -3.54
C LEU A 76 5.42 5.75 -3.68
N LEU A 77 5.74 5.31 -4.90
CA LEU A 77 6.89 4.46 -5.21
C LEU A 77 8.17 5.25 -5.54
N ASN A 78 8.07 6.47 -6.07
CA ASN A 78 9.22 7.32 -6.40
C ASN A 78 9.80 8.09 -5.19
N LYS A 79 9.97 7.41 -4.04
CA LYS A 79 10.67 7.95 -2.86
C LYS A 79 12.00 7.27 -2.64
#